data_AF-A0A820ARY5-F1
#
_entry.id   AF-A0A820ARY5-F1
#
_cell.length_a   1.000
_cell.length_b   1.000
_cell.length_c   1.000
_cell.angle_alpha   90.00
_cell.angle_beta   90.00
_cell.angle_gamma   90.00
#
_symmetry.space_group_name_H-M   'P 1'
#
loop_
_entity.id
_entity.type
_entity.pdbx_description
1 polymer ?
#
loop_
_entity_poly.entity_id
_entity_poly.type
_entity_poly.pdbx_seq_one_letter_code
_entity_poly.pdbx_strand_id
1 'polypeptide(L)'
;PEMFNKTNIWLALKQVETILLGKYGIKTLDPSDYNYVGDYVNDDDSHDYKRAHGFNYHNGPEWLWLTGYYLRAKLYWSKQQSDSITLKETIKHIRKIISLHIDLLNLNDWKGLPELTNDDGQSCSYSCYIQSCSCATFLEVLYDLSKI
;
A
#
# COMPACT_ATOMS: atom_id res chain seq x y z
N PRO A 1 13.76 6.01 12.75
CA PRO A 1 13.47 7.26 12.00
C PRO A 1 14.65 8.23 11.90
N GLU A 2 15.57 8.17 12.86
CA GLU A 2 16.81 8.94 13.00
C GLU A 2 17.75 8.92 11.79
N MET A 3 17.70 7.90 10.93
CA MET A 3 18.51 7.84 9.70
C MET A 3 18.03 8.80 8.60
N PHE A 4 16.85 9.42 8.74
CA PHE A 4 16.22 10.20 7.67
C PHE A 4 16.28 11.71 7.94
N ASN A 5 16.66 12.46 6.90
CA ASN A 5 16.47 13.91 6.88
C ASN A 5 14.97 14.24 6.72
N LYS A 6 14.44 15.11 7.59
CA LYS A 6 13.03 15.51 7.65
C LYS A 6 12.45 15.98 6.31
N THR A 7 13.19 16.79 5.57
CA THR A 7 12.73 17.34 4.28
C THR A 7 12.72 16.26 3.21
N ASN A 8 13.81 15.50 3.10
CA ASN A 8 13.94 14.47 2.07
C ASN A 8 12.91 13.36 2.24
N ILE A 9 12.66 12.89 3.48
CA ILE A 9 11.68 11.84 3.72
C ILE A 9 10.26 12.30 3.48
N TRP A 10 9.94 13.56 3.80
CA TRP A 10 8.61 14.12 3.51
C TRP A 10 8.35 14.22 2.01
N LEU A 11 9.36 14.63 1.22
CA LEU A 11 9.29 14.63 -0.23
C LEU A 11 9.15 13.21 -0.79
N ALA A 12 9.93 12.25 -0.31
CA ALA A 12 9.83 10.85 -0.73
C ALA A 12 8.44 10.26 -0.45
N LEU A 13 7.86 10.53 0.72
CA LEU A 13 6.50 10.08 1.06
C LEU A 13 5.42 10.72 0.19
N LYS A 14 5.63 11.95 -0.30
CA LYS A 14 4.73 12.55 -1.32
C LYS A 14 4.85 11.85 -2.67
N GLN A 15 6.05 11.43 -3.06
CA GLN A 15 6.25 10.66 -4.29
C GLN A 15 5.60 9.28 -4.18
N VAL A 16 5.74 8.58 -3.05
CA VAL A 16 5.03 7.32 -2.80
C VAL A 16 3.52 7.50 -2.96
N GLU A 17 2.94 8.54 -2.36
CA GLU A 17 1.51 8.86 -2.48
C GLU A 17 1.06 9.10 -3.93
N THR A 18 1.92 9.75 -4.72
CA THR A 18 1.56 10.19 -6.07
C THR A 18 1.78 9.10 -7.12
N ILE A 19 2.79 8.26 -6.93
CA ILE A 19 3.28 7.32 -7.94
C ILE A 19 2.88 5.89 -7.60
N LEU A 20 3.03 5.49 -6.33
CA LEU A 20 2.97 4.08 -5.94
C LEU A 20 1.70 3.72 -5.17
N LEU A 21 1.04 4.68 -4.53
CA LEU A 21 -0.19 4.40 -3.79
C LEU A 21 -1.34 4.07 -4.75
N GLY A 22 -1.73 2.79 -4.75
CA GLY A 22 -2.92 2.29 -5.41
C GLY A 22 -4.17 2.47 -4.56
N LYS A 23 -5.28 1.87 -5.02
CA LYS A 23 -6.57 1.99 -4.34
C LYS A 23 -6.55 1.32 -2.96
N TYR A 24 -5.90 0.16 -2.86
CA TYR A 24 -5.78 -0.62 -1.63
C TYR A 24 -4.31 -0.89 -1.26
N GLY A 25 -3.50 -1.30 -2.23
CA GLY A 25 -2.08 -1.60 -1.99
C GLY A 25 -1.11 -0.52 -2.48
N ILE A 26 0.16 -0.69 -2.13
CA ILE A 26 1.28 0.03 -2.75
C ILE A 26 1.77 -0.80 -3.94
N LYS A 27 1.83 -0.19 -5.12
CA LYS A 27 2.48 -0.73 -6.32
C LYS A 27 3.93 -1.07 -6.00
N THR A 28 4.33 -2.30 -6.29
CA THR A 28 5.67 -2.80 -5.96
C THR A 28 6.78 -2.25 -6.85
N LEU A 29 6.42 -1.67 -7.99
CA LEU A 29 7.31 -1.01 -8.92
C LEU A 29 6.66 0.27 -9.46
N ASP A 30 7.47 1.26 -9.82
CA ASP A 30 7.00 2.47 -10.49
C ASP A 30 6.37 2.12 -11.85
N PRO A 31 5.12 2.55 -12.15
CA PRO A 31 4.47 2.29 -13.44
C PRO A 31 5.23 2.77 -14.67
N SER A 32 6.18 3.71 -14.51
CA SER A 32 7.03 4.18 -15.61
C SER A 32 8.20 3.25 -15.92
N ASP A 33 8.52 2.29 -15.05
CA ASP A 33 9.56 1.30 -15.31
C ASP A 33 9.13 0.34 -16.43
N TYR A 34 10.06 0.01 -17.33
CA TYR A 34 9.81 -0.90 -18.43
C TYR A 34 9.32 -2.28 -17.96
N ASN A 35 9.69 -2.71 -16.75
CA ASN A 35 9.34 -4.01 -16.20
C ASN A 35 8.03 -4.01 -15.39
N TYR A 36 7.32 -2.89 -15.30
CA TYR A 36 6.04 -2.83 -14.60
C TYR A 36 4.98 -3.72 -15.27
N VAL A 37 4.43 -4.66 -14.50
CA VAL A 37 3.30 -5.52 -14.84
C VAL A 37 2.39 -5.71 -13.62
N GLY A 38 1.34 -4.90 -13.51
CA GLY A 38 0.45 -4.85 -12.34
C GLY A 38 -0.44 -6.08 -12.11
N ASP A 39 -0.74 -6.86 -13.15
CA ASP A 39 -1.67 -7.99 -13.04
C ASP A 39 -0.92 -9.31 -12.83
N TYR A 40 -0.98 -9.85 -11.61
CA TYR A 40 -0.31 -11.09 -11.24
C TYR A 40 -1.08 -12.33 -11.70
N VAL A 41 -0.38 -13.21 -12.44
CA VAL A 41 -0.88 -14.51 -12.90
C VAL A 41 0.20 -15.57 -12.63
N ASN A 42 -0.01 -16.40 -11.62
CA ASN A 42 1.02 -17.33 -11.15
C ASN A 42 1.28 -18.51 -12.11
N ASP A 43 0.28 -18.92 -12.86
CA ASP A 43 0.31 -20.06 -13.78
C ASP A 43 0.43 -19.63 -15.26
N ASP A 44 0.91 -18.40 -15.51
CA ASP A 44 1.19 -17.92 -16.86
C ASP A 44 2.29 -18.80 -17.50
N ASP A 45 1.89 -19.66 -18.44
CA ASP A 45 2.77 -20.60 -19.15
C ASP A 45 3.25 -20.03 -20.50
N SER A 46 3.20 -18.70 -20.66
CA SER A 46 3.72 -18.03 -21.85
C SER A 46 5.24 -17.90 -21.84
N HIS A 47 5.79 -17.38 -22.95
CA HIS A 47 7.21 -17.04 -23.06
C HIS A 47 7.52 -15.58 -22.71
N ASP A 48 6.56 -14.83 -22.15
CA ASP A 48 6.80 -13.47 -21.67
C ASP A 48 7.57 -13.53 -20.34
N TYR A 49 8.87 -13.22 -20.38
CA TYR A 49 9.74 -13.28 -19.20
C TYR A 49 9.27 -12.41 -18.04
N LYS A 50 8.45 -11.38 -18.29
CA LYS A 50 7.93 -10.52 -17.23
C LYS A 50 6.82 -11.17 -16.42
N ARG A 51 6.13 -12.17 -16.98
CA ARG A 51 4.92 -12.78 -16.40
C ARG A 51 5.06 -14.26 -16.14
N ALA A 52 5.83 -14.97 -16.97
CA ALA A 52 5.93 -16.42 -16.96
C ALA A 52 6.15 -16.95 -15.55
N HIS A 53 5.28 -17.87 -15.15
CA HIS A 53 5.25 -18.50 -13.83
C HIS A 53 5.24 -17.50 -12.66
N GLY A 54 4.52 -16.38 -12.81
CA GLY A 54 4.35 -15.40 -11.76
C GLY A 54 5.56 -14.48 -11.54
N PHE A 55 6.45 -14.32 -12.52
CA PHE A 55 7.65 -13.47 -12.39
C PHE A 55 7.33 -12.03 -11.95
N ASN A 56 6.13 -11.53 -12.24
CA ASN A 56 5.69 -10.20 -11.84
C ASN A 56 5.14 -10.08 -10.41
N TYR A 57 5.20 -11.10 -9.55
CA TYR A 57 4.66 -11.06 -8.18
C TYR A 57 5.07 -9.81 -7.36
N HIS A 58 6.27 -9.27 -7.65
CA HIS A 58 6.83 -8.06 -7.05
C HIS A 58 7.21 -6.96 -8.06
N ASN A 59 6.68 -7.01 -9.30
CA ASN A 59 7.01 -6.04 -10.35
C ASN A 59 5.79 -5.25 -10.81
N GLY A 60 4.93 -4.82 -9.89
CA GLY A 60 3.74 -4.05 -10.23
C GLY A 60 2.56 -4.25 -9.28
N PRO A 61 2.19 -5.50 -8.91
CA PRO A 61 1.03 -5.76 -8.08
C PRO A 61 1.04 -4.92 -6.79
N GLU A 62 -0.16 -4.59 -6.33
CA GLU A 62 -0.38 -3.67 -5.24
C GLU A 62 -0.45 -4.42 -3.90
N TRP A 63 0.55 -4.27 -3.04
CA TRP A 63 0.64 -5.00 -1.77
C TRP A 63 0.07 -4.20 -0.61
N LEU A 64 -0.82 -4.81 0.18
CA LEU A 64 -1.58 -4.09 1.21
C LEU A 64 -0.77 -3.84 2.49
N TRP A 65 0.13 -4.75 2.88
CA TRP A 65 0.94 -4.54 4.08
C TRP A 65 1.88 -3.32 3.95
N LEU A 66 2.35 -3.03 2.73
CA LEU A 66 3.14 -1.85 2.42
C LEU A 66 2.34 -0.55 2.66
N THR A 67 1.02 -0.57 2.38
CA THR A 67 0.13 0.56 2.68
C THR A 67 0.17 0.88 4.17
N GLY A 68 0.09 -0.11 5.05
CA GLY A 68 0.18 0.11 6.49
C GLY A 68 1.49 0.79 6.90
N TYR A 69 2.64 0.32 6.41
CA TYR A 69 3.94 0.98 6.68
C TYR A 69 4.00 2.42 6.14
N TYR A 70 3.50 2.64 4.93
CA TYR A 70 3.42 3.98 4.33
C TYR A 70 2.60 4.93 5.22
N LEU A 71 1.40 4.52 5.64
CA LEU A 71 0.51 5.34 6.47
C LEU A 71 1.15 5.67 7.82
N ARG A 72 1.81 4.70 8.47
CA ARG A 72 2.56 4.94 9.72
C ARG A 72 3.68 5.94 9.51
N ALA A 73 4.48 5.79 8.46
CA ALA A 73 5.56 6.70 8.15
C ALA A 73 5.05 8.11 7.87
N LYS A 74 3.98 8.23 7.07
CA LYS A 74 3.33 9.52 6.77
C LYS A 74 2.81 10.19 8.03
N LEU A 75 2.12 9.44 8.89
CA LEU A 75 1.61 9.94 10.16
C LEU A 75 2.74 10.39 11.08
N TYR A 76 3.77 9.58 11.23
CA TYR A 76 4.95 9.92 12.01
C TYR A 76 5.50 11.24 11.52
N TRP A 77 5.98 11.32 10.26
CA TRP A 77 6.67 12.47 9.67
C TRP A 77 5.82 13.74 9.55
N SER A 78 4.50 13.61 9.52
CA SER A 78 3.59 14.76 9.57
C SER A 78 3.65 15.50 10.91
N LYS A 79 3.91 14.80 12.03
CA LYS A 79 4.02 15.41 13.37
C LYS A 79 5.28 16.24 13.55
N GLN A 80 6.33 16.00 12.77
CA GLN A 80 7.59 16.75 12.84
C GLN A 80 7.66 17.86 11.80
N GLN A 81 6.59 18.09 11.02
CA GLN A 81 6.44 19.31 10.24
C GLN A 81 6.13 20.49 11.16
N SER A 82 6.52 21.69 10.74
CA SER A 82 6.37 22.90 11.55
C SER A 82 4.92 23.41 11.64
N ASP A 83 4.00 22.86 10.84
CA ASP A 83 2.62 23.33 10.72
C ASP A 83 1.61 22.26 11.15
N SER A 84 0.59 22.68 11.92
CA SER A 84 -0.46 21.79 12.42
C SER A 84 -1.50 21.40 11.35
N ILE A 85 -1.50 22.08 10.20
CA ILE A 85 -2.41 21.81 9.09
C ILE A 85 -2.02 20.49 8.42
N THR A 86 -0.72 20.27 8.19
CA THR A 86 -0.16 19.05 7.60
C THR A 86 -0.57 17.80 8.38
N LEU A 87 -0.51 17.84 9.72
CA LEU A 87 -0.95 16.72 10.55
C LEU A 87 -2.45 16.45 10.39
N LYS A 88 -3.30 17.49 10.41
CA LYS A 88 -4.76 17.34 10.26
C LYS A 88 -5.13 16.75 8.89
N GLU A 89 -4.54 17.26 7.81
CA GLU A 89 -4.76 16.72 6.46
C GLU A 89 -4.23 15.29 6.32
N THR A 90 -3.09 14.97 6.94
CA THR A 90 -2.55 13.61 6.96
C THR A 90 -3.51 12.65 7.67
N ILE A 91 -4.06 13.02 8.83
CA ILE A 91 -5.03 12.18 9.56
C ILE A 91 -6.30 11.97 8.72
N LYS A 92 -6.80 13.02 8.06
CA LYS A 92 -7.96 12.94 7.17
C LYS A 92 -7.70 11.99 5.99
N HIS A 93 -6.53 12.10 5.37
CA HIS A 93 -6.10 11.22 4.27
C HIS A 93 -6.00 9.75 4.73
N ILE A 94 -5.34 9.49 5.86
CA ILE A 94 -5.22 8.14 6.43
C ILE A 94 -6.60 7.55 6.72
N ARG A 95 -7.52 8.32 7.34
CA ARG A 95 -8.89 7.87 7.61
C ARG A 95 -9.65 7.50 6.33
N LYS A 96 -9.46 8.26 5.25
CA LYS A 96 -10.03 7.95 3.93
C LYS A 96 -9.53 6.59 3.43
N ILE A 97 -8.21 6.33 3.50
CA ILE A 97 -7.63 5.06 3.06
C ILE A 97 -8.13 3.90 3.94
N ILE A 98 -8.16 4.07 5.26
CA ILE A 98 -8.70 3.05 6.17
C ILE A 98 -10.16 2.73 5.84
N SER A 99 -10.98 3.73 5.51
CA SER A 99 -12.37 3.50 5.10
C SER A 99 -12.46 2.58 3.88
N LEU A 100 -11.62 2.79 2.86
CA LEU A 100 -11.57 1.91 1.69
C LEU A 100 -11.22 0.46 2.06
N HIS A 101 -10.33 0.28 3.03
CA HIS A 101 -9.94 -1.06 3.51
C HIS A 101 -11.02 -1.72 4.35
N ILE A 102 -11.80 -0.96 5.10
CA ILE A 102 -13.00 -1.46 5.80
C ILE A 102 -14.03 -1.91 4.77
N ASP A 103 -14.26 -1.15 3.69
CA ASP A 103 -15.15 -1.54 2.61
C ASP A 103 -14.67 -2.82 1.92
N LEU A 104 -13.36 -2.93 1.63
CA LEU A 104 -12.77 -4.15 1.06
C LEU A 104 -12.95 -5.36 1.98
N LEU A 105 -12.72 -5.19 3.29
CA LEU A 105 -12.93 -6.24 4.29
C LEU A 105 -14.39 -6.69 4.33
N ASN A 106 -15.34 -5.75 4.19
CA ASN A 106 -16.76 -6.06 4.17
C ASN A 106 -17.20 -6.79 2.91
N LEU A 107 -16.61 -6.46 1.76
CA LEU A 107 -16.86 -7.12 0.47
C LEU A 107 -16.23 -8.52 0.40
N ASN A 108 -15.17 -8.76 1.17
CA ASN A 108 -14.53 -10.06 1.25
C ASN A 108 -15.37 -11.03 2.12
N ASP A 109 -15.71 -12.19 1.56
CA ASP A 109 -16.46 -13.25 2.26
C ASP A 109 -15.74 -13.70 3.54
N TRP A 110 -14.41 -13.67 3.52
CA TRP A 110 -13.57 -14.12 4.61
C TRP A 110 -13.32 -13.06 5.69
N LYS A 111 -13.85 -11.84 5.51
CA LYS A 111 -13.70 -10.70 6.45
C LYS A 111 -12.24 -10.39 6.80
N GLY A 112 -11.36 -10.51 5.81
CA GLY A 112 -9.96 -10.11 5.94
C GLY A 112 -9.50 -9.21 4.79
N LEU A 113 -8.27 -8.73 4.90
CA LEU A 113 -7.59 -8.00 3.83
C LEU A 113 -6.74 -8.97 3.02
N PRO A 114 -6.76 -8.89 1.68
CA PRO A 114 -5.94 -9.74 0.84
C PRO A 114 -4.44 -9.43 0.99
N GLU A 115 -3.60 -10.33 0.50
CA GLU A 115 -2.16 -10.11 0.39
C GLU A 115 -1.84 -8.96 -0.56
N LEU A 116 -2.37 -9.07 -1.77
CA LEU A 116 -2.20 -8.12 -2.86
C LEU A 116 -3.48 -7.97 -3.68
N THR A 117 -3.53 -6.88 -4.43
CA THR A 117 -4.47 -6.65 -5.53
C THR A 117 -3.71 -6.48 -6.83
N ASN A 118 -4.39 -6.74 -7.94
CA ASN A 118 -3.92 -6.38 -9.28
C ASN A 118 -4.04 -4.86 -9.48
N ASP A 119 -3.76 -4.39 -10.71
CA ASP A 119 -3.73 -2.96 -11.03
C ASP A 119 -5.03 -2.25 -10.65
N ASP A 120 -4.91 -1.07 -10.06
CA ASP A 120 -6.03 -0.22 -9.59
C ASP A 120 -7.00 -0.91 -8.60
N GLY A 121 -6.46 -1.79 -7.77
CA GLY A 121 -7.23 -2.50 -6.74
C GLY A 121 -8.14 -3.60 -7.29
N GLN A 122 -7.91 -4.07 -8.52
CA GLN A 122 -8.60 -5.23 -9.06
C GLN A 122 -8.32 -6.49 -8.23
N SER A 123 -9.30 -7.38 -8.12
CA SER A 123 -9.13 -8.63 -7.39
C SER A 123 -8.11 -9.53 -8.09
N CYS A 124 -7.23 -10.18 -7.32
CA CYS A 124 -6.28 -11.15 -7.83
C CYS A 124 -6.65 -12.54 -7.33
N SER A 125 -6.94 -13.47 -8.24
CA SER A 125 -7.34 -14.85 -7.91
C SER A 125 -6.24 -15.68 -7.26
N TYR A 126 -4.97 -15.29 -7.43
CA TYR A 126 -3.80 -15.95 -6.86
C TYR A 126 -3.38 -15.34 -5.52
N SER A 127 -4.04 -14.26 -5.09
CA SER A 127 -3.77 -13.59 -3.81
C SER A 127 -4.42 -14.36 -2.67
N CYS A 128 -3.70 -14.46 -1.54
CA CYS A 128 -4.32 -14.94 -0.31
C CYS A 128 -5.45 -13.97 0.11
N TYR A 129 -6.68 -14.47 0.26
CA TYR A 129 -7.84 -13.64 0.62
C TYR A 129 -7.76 -13.02 2.03
N ILE A 130 -6.98 -13.61 2.94
CA ILE A 130 -6.72 -13.07 4.28
C ILE A 130 -5.23 -13.16 4.56
N GLN A 131 -4.53 -12.03 4.52
CA GLN A 131 -3.11 -12.01 4.83
C GLN A 131 -2.84 -11.32 6.16
N SER A 132 -2.16 -12.04 7.05
CA SER A 132 -1.92 -11.61 8.43
C SER A 132 -1.09 -10.32 8.50
N CYS A 133 -0.07 -10.18 7.64
CA CYS A 133 0.75 -8.97 7.59
C CYS A 133 -0.01 -7.75 7.09
N SER A 134 -0.93 -7.91 6.12
CA SER A 134 -1.83 -6.84 5.68
C SER A 134 -2.70 -6.36 6.84
N CYS A 135 -3.40 -7.26 7.53
CA CYS A 135 -4.22 -6.88 8.69
C CYS A 135 -3.40 -6.25 9.83
N ALA A 136 -2.25 -6.84 10.18
CA ALA A 136 -1.42 -6.39 11.30
C ALA A 136 -0.92 -4.95 11.10
N THR A 137 -0.46 -4.62 9.90
CA THR A 137 0.07 -3.26 9.62
C THR A 137 -1.01 -2.19 9.67
N PHE A 138 -2.26 -2.50 9.32
CA PHE A 138 -3.39 -1.58 9.52
C PHE A 138 -3.77 -1.41 11.00
N LEU A 139 -3.71 -2.49 11.80
CA LEU A 139 -3.91 -2.39 13.25
C LEU A 139 -2.85 -1.48 13.90
N GLU A 140 -1.60 -1.55 13.45
CA GLU A 140 -0.55 -0.64 13.91
C GLU A 140 -0.84 0.83 13.55
N VAL A 141 -1.38 1.11 12.36
CA VAL A 141 -1.82 2.48 11.98
C VAL A 141 -2.92 2.97 12.92
N LEU A 142 -3.92 2.13 13.21
CA LEU A 142 -5.01 2.46 14.13
C LEU A 142 -4.49 2.71 15.54
N TYR A 143 -3.53 1.91 16.00
CA TYR A 143 -2.86 2.11 17.27
C TYR A 143 -2.14 3.46 17.30
N ASP A 144 -1.33 3.78 16.29
CA ASP A 144 -0.60 5.05 16.21
C ASP A 144 -1.55 6.26 16.17
N LEU A 145 -2.70 6.14 15.49
CA LEU A 145 -3.76 7.17 15.47
C LEU A 145 -4.42 7.36 16.83
N SER A 146 -4.60 6.29 17.62
CA SER A 146 -5.19 6.38 18.96
C SER A 146 -4.32 7.12 19.98
N LYS A 147 -3.04 7.32 19.66
CA LYS A 147 -2.05 8.02 20.50
C LYS A 147 -1.86 9.48 20.11
N ILE A 148 -2.69 10.01 19.21
CA ILE A 148 -2.69 11.42 18.77
C ILE A 148 -3.85 12.14 19.43
#